data_AF-A0A0G0XPI3-F1
#
_entry.id   AF-A0A0G0XPI3-F1
#
_cell.length_a   1.000
_cell.length_b   1.000
_cell.length_c   1.000
_cell.angle_alpha   90.00
_cell.angle_beta   90.00
_cell.angle_gamma   90.00
#
_symmetry.space_group_name_H-M   'P 1'
#
loop_
_entity.id
_entity.type
_entity.pdbx_description
1 polymer ?
#
loop_
_entity_poly.entity_id
_entity_poly.type
_entity_poly.pdbx_seq_one_letter_code
_entity_poly.pdbx_strand_id
1 'polypeptide(L)'
;MDTLHHETLDTQKEQDWFDQSHQIQEIRKKGLEAVMRGATQEQILHAFEGREKKVCCMDEGISEGVIRTAGSGILLEGTDRLAFIEAMKKNNIQGIQSHEECGAAALFKKQKGIEGKTTDEIAIEHAKQLAHEIGVPYLGHISASEMKRPKEYHHARVLYYDGTGRFQPHALNGVWPNGFVVSRRFLTEEASLREVALALDIAFGDHGFGKKFSTRESFLIIAIGDTKKDGFSATQMEEELMKLQQQLFRSRDIRSGRIEIRDFSAPEMEQEKNMDELGQVESAVF
;
A
#
# COMPACT_ATOMS: atom_id res chain seq x y z
N MET A 1 30.40 20.51 2.14
CA MET A 1 30.05 19.07 2.25
C MET A 1 28.63 18.81 1.77
N ASP A 2 27.69 19.74 1.94
CA ASP A 2 26.29 19.58 1.47
C ASP A 2 26.09 19.49 -0.05
N THR A 3 26.89 20.18 -0.87
CA THR A 3 26.75 20.14 -2.33
C THR A 3 27.08 18.78 -2.94
N LEU A 4 28.12 18.10 -2.45
CA LEU A 4 28.50 16.75 -2.91
C LEU A 4 27.44 15.71 -2.53
N HIS A 5 26.80 15.85 -1.36
CA HIS A 5 25.75 14.91 -0.93
C HIS A 5 24.45 15.10 -1.73
N HIS A 6 24.09 16.35 -2.05
CA HIS A 6 22.92 16.66 -2.90
C HIS A 6 23.09 16.14 -4.34
N GLU A 7 24.29 16.31 -4.94
CA GLU A 7 24.57 15.79 -6.28
C GLU A 7 24.49 14.26 -6.34
N THR A 8 24.93 13.56 -5.27
CA THR A 8 24.78 12.10 -5.18
C THR A 8 23.33 11.64 -5.02
N LEU A 9 22.50 12.38 -4.27
CA LEU A 9 21.10 12.02 -4.04
C LEU A 9 20.25 12.21 -5.30
N ASP A 10 20.41 13.34 -5.99
CA ASP A 10 19.70 13.59 -7.26
C ASP A 10 20.08 12.55 -8.31
N THR A 11 21.37 12.19 -8.39
CA THR A 11 21.84 11.14 -9.30
C THR A 11 21.20 9.79 -8.98
N GLN A 12 21.08 9.41 -7.70
CA GLN A 12 20.40 8.19 -7.30
C GLN A 12 18.91 8.23 -7.64
N LYS A 13 18.23 9.36 -7.39
CA LYS A 13 16.83 9.56 -7.80
C LYS A 13 16.63 9.41 -9.30
N GLU A 14 17.54 9.94 -10.12
CA GLU A 14 17.51 9.77 -11.57
C GLU A 14 17.67 8.30 -11.98
N GLN A 15 18.60 7.59 -11.34
CA GLN A 15 18.84 6.18 -11.62
C GLN A 15 17.62 5.32 -11.25
N ASP A 16 17.06 5.51 -10.05
CA ASP A 16 15.87 4.78 -9.60
C ASP A 16 14.66 5.04 -10.52
N TRP A 17 14.49 6.29 -10.96
CA TRP A 17 13.44 6.64 -11.93
C TRP A 17 13.64 5.90 -13.25
N PHE A 18 14.86 5.88 -13.77
CA PHE A 18 15.22 5.19 -15.00
C PHE A 18 15.00 3.67 -14.87
N ASP A 19 15.49 3.05 -13.80
CA ASP A 19 15.41 1.60 -13.58
C ASP A 19 13.96 1.10 -13.54
N GLN A 20 13.07 1.86 -12.92
CA GLN A 20 11.64 1.53 -12.88
C GLN A 20 10.90 1.84 -14.19
N SER A 21 11.46 2.66 -15.08
CA SER A 21 10.77 3.09 -16.30
C SER A 21 10.42 1.92 -17.21
N HIS A 22 11.28 0.91 -17.30
CA HIS A 22 11.01 -0.28 -18.09
C HIS A 22 9.73 -1.00 -17.63
N GLN A 23 9.56 -1.22 -16.32
CA GLN A 23 8.39 -1.91 -15.77
C GLN A 23 7.10 -1.11 -16.03
N ILE A 24 7.13 0.21 -15.82
CA ILE A 24 5.98 1.09 -16.08
C ILE A 24 5.62 1.11 -17.57
N GLN A 25 6.61 1.19 -18.46
CA GLN A 25 6.39 1.18 -19.90
C GLN A 25 5.84 -0.16 -20.39
N GLU A 26 6.31 -1.28 -19.83
CA GLU A 26 5.80 -2.60 -20.15
C GLU A 26 4.34 -2.75 -19.74
N ILE A 27 3.95 -2.26 -18.56
CA ILE A 27 2.54 -2.22 -18.13
C ILE A 27 1.70 -1.41 -19.13
N ARG A 28 2.14 -0.19 -19.49
CA ARG A 28 1.40 0.67 -20.44
C ARG A 28 1.28 0.05 -21.83
N LYS A 29 2.32 -0.66 -22.29
CA LYS A 29 2.38 -1.24 -23.64
C LYS A 29 1.61 -2.55 -23.75
N LYS A 30 1.74 -3.44 -22.75
CA LYS A 30 1.24 -4.81 -22.81
C LYS A 30 -0.03 -5.03 -21.98
N GLY A 31 -0.31 -4.16 -21.02
CA GLY A 31 -1.37 -4.36 -20.02
C GLY A 31 -0.90 -5.15 -18.80
N LEU A 32 -1.62 -5.03 -17.70
CA LEU A 32 -1.27 -5.64 -16.40
C LEU A 32 -1.31 -7.16 -16.46
N GLU A 33 -2.29 -7.75 -17.16
CA GLU A 33 -2.42 -9.21 -17.30
C GLU A 33 -1.24 -9.80 -18.06
N ALA A 34 -0.76 -9.11 -19.10
CA ALA A 34 0.37 -9.56 -19.89
C ALA A 34 1.68 -9.49 -19.11
N VAL A 35 1.87 -8.44 -18.29
CA VAL A 35 3.02 -8.34 -17.39
C VAL A 35 2.94 -9.41 -16.30
N MET A 36 1.75 -9.65 -15.73
CA MET A 36 1.54 -10.72 -14.74
C MET A 36 1.89 -12.11 -15.28
N ARG A 37 1.61 -12.40 -16.56
CA ARG A 37 2.04 -13.67 -17.20
C ARG A 37 3.56 -13.85 -17.28
N GLY A 38 4.34 -12.79 -17.08
CA GLY A 38 5.79 -12.87 -16.95
C GLY A 38 6.27 -13.36 -15.58
N ALA A 39 5.40 -13.37 -14.57
CA ALA A 39 5.69 -13.95 -13.26
C ALA A 39 5.50 -15.47 -13.29
N THR A 40 6.30 -16.17 -12.49
CA THR A 40 6.10 -17.60 -12.24
C THR A 40 4.84 -17.84 -11.42
N GLN A 41 4.27 -19.04 -11.51
CA GLN A 41 3.13 -19.42 -10.68
C GLN A 41 3.43 -19.27 -9.19
N GLU A 42 4.64 -19.59 -8.75
CA GLU A 42 5.06 -19.43 -7.35
C GLU A 42 5.04 -17.96 -6.90
N GLN A 43 5.54 -17.04 -7.73
CA GLN A 43 5.48 -15.61 -7.45
C GLN A 43 4.04 -15.10 -7.36
N ILE A 44 3.19 -15.53 -8.30
CA ILE A 44 1.76 -15.17 -8.28
C ILE A 44 1.09 -15.68 -7.01
N LEU A 45 1.29 -16.96 -6.68
CA LEU A 45 0.72 -17.55 -5.47
C LEU A 45 1.19 -16.75 -4.25
N HIS A 46 2.49 -16.53 -4.10
CA HIS A 46 3.05 -15.80 -2.96
C HIS A 46 2.50 -14.36 -2.86
N ALA A 47 2.32 -13.69 -4.01
CA ALA A 47 1.76 -12.34 -4.07
C ALA A 47 0.31 -12.25 -3.58
N PHE A 48 -0.46 -13.34 -3.63
CA PHE A 48 -1.89 -13.35 -3.30
C PHE A 48 -2.27 -14.37 -2.21
N GLU A 49 -1.31 -14.99 -1.54
CA GLU A 49 -1.61 -16.01 -0.54
C GLU A 49 -2.04 -15.43 0.81
N GLY A 50 -1.58 -14.22 1.14
CA GLY A 50 -1.95 -13.56 2.40
C GLY A 50 -1.39 -14.23 3.67
N ARG A 51 -0.27 -14.97 3.59
CA ARG A 51 0.33 -15.70 4.73
C ARG A 51 0.68 -14.80 5.92
N GLU A 52 1.17 -13.60 5.66
CA GLU A 52 1.60 -12.66 6.70
C GLU A 52 0.49 -11.67 7.06
N LYS A 53 -0.49 -12.10 7.87
CA LYS A 53 -1.60 -11.25 8.34
C LYS A 53 -1.15 -10.23 9.38
N LYS A 54 -0.11 -9.45 9.10
CA LYS A 54 0.41 -8.36 9.93
C LYS A 54 -0.11 -7.03 9.40
N VAL A 55 -0.32 -6.07 10.29
CA VAL A 55 -0.59 -4.67 9.92
C VAL A 55 0.73 -3.90 9.89
N CYS A 56 0.98 -3.20 8.79
CA CYS A 56 2.15 -2.36 8.58
C CYS A 56 1.80 -1.09 7.78
N CYS A 57 2.79 -0.23 7.54
CA CYS A 57 2.60 0.99 6.76
C CYS A 57 2.39 0.70 5.27
N MET A 58 1.73 1.61 4.56
CA MET A 58 1.60 1.58 3.10
C MET A 58 2.90 1.82 2.32
N ASP A 59 3.97 2.19 3.02
CA ASP A 59 5.30 2.50 2.50
C ASP A 59 5.83 1.38 1.56
N GLU A 60 6.33 1.78 0.39
CA GLU A 60 6.82 0.87 -0.65
C GLU A 60 8.12 0.14 -0.26
N GLY A 61 8.82 0.61 0.77
CA GLY A 61 10.00 -0.05 1.32
C GLY A 61 9.68 -1.24 2.22
N ILE A 62 8.43 -1.37 2.70
CA ILE A 62 8.08 -2.42 3.66
C ILE A 62 7.80 -3.73 2.93
N SER A 63 8.66 -4.72 3.18
CA SER A 63 8.56 -6.01 2.49
C SER A 63 7.69 -7.07 3.17
N GLU A 64 7.30 -6.83 4.41
CA GLU A 64 6.47 -7.73 5.22
C GLU A 64 5.03 -7.23 5.34
N GLY A 65 4.12 -8.13 5.69
CA GLY A 65 2.73 -7.79 6.03
C GLY A 65 1.83 -7.48 4.83
N VAL A 66 0.57 -7.89 4.96
CA VAL A 66 -0.46 -7.82 3.89
C VAL A 66 -1.50 -6.74 4.14
N ILE A 67 -1.61 -6.23 5.37
CA ILE A 67 -2.59 -5.19 5.73
C ILE A 67 -1.85 -3.86 5.88
N ARG A 68 -1.96 -3.02 4.86
CA ARG A 68 -1.14 -1.83 4.67
C ARG A 68 -2.00 -0.56 4.70
N THR A 69 -1.67 0.33 5.63
CA THR A 69 -2.33 1.64 5.89
C THR A 69 -1.29 2.59 6.47
N ALA A 70 -1.35 3.89 6.16
CA ALA A 70 -0.38 4.88 6.61
C ALA A 70 -0.10 4.80 8.11
N GLY A 71 1.19 4.61 8.44
CA GLY A 71 1.68 4.47 9.81
C GLY A 71 0.98 3.40 10.62
N SER A 72 0.57 2.30 9.97
CA SER A 72 -0.17 1.21 10.59
C SER A 72 -1.48 1.69 11.25
N GLY A 73 -2.17 2.61 10.57
CA GLY A 73 -3.47 3.14 10.99
C GLY A 73 -3.39 4.32 11.98
N ILE A 74 -2.25 5.01 12.08
CA ILE A 74 -2.08 6.16 12.99
C ILE A 74 -2.95 7.36 12.65
N LEU A 75 -3.34 7.49 11.39
CA LEU A 75 -4.20 8.59 10.91
C LEU A 75 -5.69 8.21 10.91
N LEU A 76 -6.05 6.99 11.31
CA LEU A 76 -7.43 6.58 11.41
C LEU A 76 -8.05 7.09 12.71
N GLU A 77 -9.16 7.81 12.58
CA GLU A 77 -9.91 8.39 13.70
C GLU A 77 -11.40 8.03 13.62
N GLY A 78 -12.14 8.28 14.72
CA GLY A 78 -13.59 8.15 14.75
C GLY A 78 -14.12 6.79 14.26
N THR A 79 -15.11 6.83 13.38
CA THR A 79 -15.76 5.63 12.83
C THR A 79 -14.82 4.77 11.98
N ASP A 80 -13.87 5.39 11.26
CA ASP A 80 -12.92 4.66 10.42
C ASP A 80 -11.95 3.83 11.27
N ARG A 81 -11.49 4.40 12.40
CA ARG A 81 -10.66 3.67 13.37
C ARG A 81 -11.41 2.47 13.95
N LEU A 82 -12.67 2.67 14.35
CA LEU A 82 -13.48 1.59 14.93
C LEU A 82 -13.73 0.48 13.92
N ALA A 83 -14.08 0.83 12.68
CA ALA A 83 -14.29 -0.13 11.59
C ALA A 83 -13.01 -0.92 11.28
N PHE A 84 -11.86 -0.25 11.26
CA PHE A 84 -10.57 -0.90 11.05
C PHE A 84 -10.24 -1.89 12.17
N ILE A 85 -10.36 -1.48 13.44
CA ILE A 85 -10.13 -2.38 14.60
C ILE A 85 -11.05 -3.60 14.55
N GLU A 86 -12.34 -3.40 14.24
CA GLU A 86 -13.30 -4.50 14.10
C GLU A 86 -12.91 -5.44 12.97
N ALA A 87 -12.49 -4.91 11.82
CA ALA A 87 -12.01 -5.70 10.70
C ALA A 87 -10.77 -6.52 11.09
N MET A 88 -9.81 -5.92 11.82
CA MET A 88 -8.60 -6.63 12.27
C MET A 88 -8.93 -7.79 13.22
N LYS A 89 -9.85 -7.56 14.18
CA LYS A 89 -10.31 -8.61 15.11
C LYS A 89 -10.97 -9.77 14.37
N LYS A 90 -11.81 -9.49 13.36
CA LYS A 90 -12.49 -10.52 12.57
C LYS A 90 -11.56 -11.33 11.66
N ASN A 91 -10.40 -10.79 11.28
CA ASN A 91 -9.51 -11.41 10.29
C ASN A 91 -8.31 -12.15 10.90
N ASN A 92 -8.24 -12.27 12.25
CA ASN A 92 -7.20 -12.99 12.98
C ASN A 92 -5.79 -12.54 12.57
N ILE A 93 -5.53 -11.23 12.69
CA ILE A 93 -4.19 -10.70 12.39
C ILE A 93 -3.16 -11.22 13.39
N GLN A 94 -1.92 -11.38 12.93
CA GLN A 94 -0.80 -11.92 13.71
C GLN A 94 -0.13 -10.85 14.59
N GLY A 95 -0.25 -9.57 14.23
CA GLY A 95 0.29 -8.47 15.01
C GLY A 95 0.44 -7.17 14.21
N ILE A 96 1.00 -6.16 14.87
CA ILE A 96 1.19 -4.81 14.33
C ILE A 96 2.68 -4.47 14.32
N GLN A 97 3.19 -3.89 13.24
CA GLN A 97 4.55 -3.32 13.17
C GLN A 97 4.50 -1.81 12.96
N SER A 98 5.55 -1.11 13.35
CA SER A 98 5.82 0.28 12.93
C SER A 98 7.15 0.32 12.18
N HIS A 99 7.53 1.47 11.63
CA HIS A 99 8.83 1.64 10.97
C HIS A 99 9.42 3.03 11.25
N GLU A 100 10.74 3.12 11.12
CA GLU A 100 11.54 4.33 11.31
C GLU A 100 11.15 5.41 10.29
N GLU A 101 11.20 6.68 10.71
CA GLU A 101 10.96 7.86 9.88
C GLU A 101 9.58 7.85 9.18
N CYS A 102 8.57 7.31 9.85
CA CYS A 102 7.22 7.21 9.31
C CYS A 102 6.58 8.59 9.07
N GLY A 103 6.39 8.95 7.79
CA GLY A 103 5.74 10.22 7.40
C GLY A 103 4.33 10.41 7.97
N ALA A 104 3.56 9.32 8.12
CA ALA A 104 2.23 9.36 8.72
C ALA A 104 2.29 9.72 10.23
N ALA A 105 3.29 9.20 10.96
CA ALA A 105 3.50 9.57 12.35
C ALA A 105 3.98 11.02 12.49
N ALA A 106 4.81 11.51 11.57
CA ALA A 106 5.22 12.92 11.54
C ALA A 106 4.02 13.84 11.29
N LEU A 107 3.12 13.47 10.37
CA LEU A 107 1.87 14.18 10.11
C LEU A 107 0.96 14.19 11.34
N PHE A 108 0.76 13.03 11.97
CA PHE A 108 -0.04 12.90 13.20
C PHE A 108 0.51 13.78 14.32
N LYS A 109 1.82 13.70 14.58
CA LYS A 109 2.53 14.53 15.56
C LYS A 109 2.24 16.02 15.34
N LYS A 110 2.37 16.48 14.10
CA LYS A 110 2.11 17.87 13.71
C LYS A 110 0.65 18.26 13.91
N GLN A 111 -0.29 17.42 13.48
CA GLN A 111 -1.73 17.68 13.61
C GLN A 111 -2.19 17.76 15.08
N LYS A 112 -1.59 16.95 15.96
CA LYS A 112 -1.91 16.93 17.39
C LYS A 112 -1.08 17.90 18.23
N GLY A 113 -0.13 18.62 17.63
CA GLY A 113 0.75 19.55 18.35
C GLY A 113 1.60 18.84 19.43
N ILE A 114 2.03 17.61 19.18
CA ILE A 114 2.81 16.83 20.16
C ILE A 114 4.27 17.31 20.13
N GLU A 115 4.71 17.89 21.24
CA GLU A 115 6.09 18.34 21.47
C GLU A 115 6.87 17.33 22.33
N GLY A 116 8.21 17.36 22.26
CA GLY A 116 9.08 16.58 23.14
C GLY A 116 9.22 15.08 22.81
N LYS A 117 8.45 14.53 21.87
CA LYS A 117 8.63 13.17 21.34
C LYS A 117 9.17 13.18 19.92
N THR A 118 10.01 12.22 19.57
CA THR A 118 10.42 11.93 18.20
C THR A 118 9.27 11.30 17.39
N THR A 119 9.41 11.31 16.07
CA THR A 119 8.43 10.65 15.18
C THR A 119 8.36 9.14 15.45
N ASP A 120 9.51 8.51 15.69
CA ASP A 120 9.59 7.06 15.91
C ASP A 120 8.97 6.65 17.24
N GLU A 121 9.18 7.44 18.31
CA GLU A 121 8.49 7.22 19.60
C GLU A 121 6.97 7.22 19.42
N ILE A 122 6.44 8.17 18.65
CA ILE A 122 5.01 8.26 18.37
C ILE A 122 4.52 7.06 17.54
N ALA A 123 5.28 6.67 16.51
CA ALA A 123 4.95 5.50 15.69
C ALA A 123 4.91 4.20 16.52
N ILE A 124 5.91 4.01 17.38
CA ILE A 124 6.01 2.85 18.28
C ILE A 124 4.88 2.84 19.30
N GLU A 125 4.62 3.96 19.98
CA GLU A 125 3.56 4.07 20.98
C GLU A 125 2.19 3.78 20.37
N HIS A 126 1.89 4.36 19.22
CA HIS A 126 0.60 4.15 18.57
C HIS A 126 0.44 2.71 18.07
N ALA A 127 1.48 2.11 17.49
CA ALA A 127 1.43 0.70 17.07
C ALA A 127 1.23 -0.24 18.26
N LYS A 128 1.88 0.01 19.40
CA LYS A 128 1.67 -0.73 20.65
C LYS A 128 0.25 -0.57 21.19
N GLN A 129 -0.29 0.65 21.15
CA GLN A 129 -1.66 0.92 21.56
C GLN A 129 -2.67 0.18 20.68
N LEU A 130 -2.52 0.26 19.36
CA LEU A 130 -3.40 -0.45 18.43
C LEU A 130 -3.32 -1.97 18.62
N ALA A 131 -2.11 -2.51 18.82
CA ALA A 131 -1.91 -3.93 19.11
C ALA A 131 -2.67 -4.36 20.39
N HIS A 132 -2.58 -3.54 21.45
CA HIS A 132 -3.31 -3.77 22.69
C HIS A 132 -4.84 -3.72 22.50
N GLU A 133 -5.36 -2.74 21.76
CA GLU A 133 -6.80 -2.57 21.50
C GLU A 133 -7.40 -3.74 20.68
N ILE A 134 -6.61 -4.30 19.76
CA ILE A 134 -7.00 -5.45 18.94
C ILE A 134 -6.85 -6.76 19.73
N GLY A 135 -5.88 -6.85 20.65
CA GLY A 135 -5.56 -8.05 21.41
C GLY A 135 -4.52 -8.94 20.73
N VAL A 136 -3.54 -8.34 20.05
CA VAL A 136 -2.46 -9.01 19.30
C VAL A 136 -1.10 -8.44 19.70
N PRO A 137 0.02 -9.14 19.45
CA PRO A 137 1.33 -8.60 19.79
C PRO A 137 1.74 -7.41 18.90
N TYR A 138 2.54 -6.52 19.49
CA TYR A 138 3.38 -5.60 18.74
C TYR A 138 4.64 -6.36 18.30
N LEU A 139 4.89 -6.42 16.99
CA LEU A 139 5.92 -7.26 16.38
C LEU A 139 7.27 -6.54 16.17
N GLY A 140 7.35 -5.24 16.50
CA GLY A 140 8.59 -4.48 16.43
C GLY A 140 8.54 -3.25 15.53
N HIS A 141 9.69 -2.59 15.46
CA HIS A 141 9.92 -1.37 14.71
C HIS A 141 10.94 -1.66 13.61
N ILE A 142 10.52 -1.58 12.34
CA ILE A 142 11.37 -1.83 11.17
C ILE A 142 12.34 -0.65 11.02
N SER A 143 13.64 -0.93 11.03
CA SER A 143 14.66 0.10 10.82
C SER A 143 14.72 0.55 9.35
N ALA A 144 15.25 1.74 9.11
CA ALA A 144 15.46 2.24 7.75
C ALA A 144 16.36 1.33 6.92
N SER A 145 17.32 0.62 7.54
CA SER A 145 18.19 -0.33 6.86
C SER A 145 17.50 -1.63 6.42
N GLU A 146 16.35 -1.95 6.99
CA GLU A 146 15.54 -3.12 6.61
C GLU A 146 14.52 -2.78 5.50
N MET A 147 14.27 -1.50 5.25
CA MET A 147 13.37 -1.05 4.18
C MET A 147 14.02 -1.22 2.80
N LYS A 148 13.24 -1.69 1.83
CA LYS A 148 13.67 -1.95 0.44
C LYS A 148 13.59 -0.70 -0.45
N ARG A 149 14.00 0.44 0.08
CA ARG A 149 14.12 1.73 -0.63
C ARG A 149 15.22 2.58 0.01
N PRO A 150 15.73 3.61 -0.69
CA PRO A 150 16.63 4.60 -0.09
C PRO A 150 15.99 5.25 1.15
N LYS A 151 16.82 5.57 2.16
CA LYS A 151 16.34 6.16 3.42
C LYS A 151 15.80 7.58 3.18
N GLU A 152 16.46 8.33 2.30
CA GLU A 152 16.29 9.76 2.11
C GLU A 152 15.02 10.14 1.32
N TYR A 153 14.42 9.20 0.58
CA TYR A 153 13.24 9.46 -0.24
C TYR A 153 12.42 8.20 -0.56
N HIS A 154 11.19 8.44 -0.98
CA HIS A 154 10.28 7.47 -1.57
C HIS A 154 10.49 7.40 -3.08
N HIS A 155 10.65 6.18 -3.59
CA HIS A 155 10.85 5.91 -5.00
C HIS A 155 9.65 5.20 -5.64
N ALA A 156 8.48 5.21 -4.99
CA ALA A 156 7.25 4.67 -5.56
C ALA A 156 6.83 5.43 -6.83
N ARG A 157 6.57 4.68 -7.92
CA ARG A 157 5.89 5.17 -9.13
C ARG A 157 4.48 4.63 -9.30
N VAL A 158 4.09 3.74 -8.40
CA VAL A 158 2.82 3.03 -8.41
C VAL A 158 2.19 3.05 -7.02
N LEU A 159 0.87 3.08 -6.98
CA LEU A 159 0.08 2.71 -5.81
C LEU A 159 -0.83 1.53 -6.15
N TYR A 160 -0.88 0.56 -5.26
CA TYR A 160 -1.79 -0.58 -5.31
C TYR A 160 -2.97 -0.34 -4.36
N TYR A 161 -4.17 -0.27 -4.92
CA TYR A 161 -5.40 -0.13 -4.18
C TYR A 161 -6.06 -1.51 -4.05
N ASP A 162 -5.78 -2.19 -2.94
CA ASP A 162 -5.99 -3.63 -2.79
C ASP A 162 -7.35 -3.97 -2.15
N GLY A 163 -8.29 -4.42 -2.98
CA GLY A 163 -9.59 -4.97 -2.56
C GLY A 163 -9.52 -6.42 -2.08
N THR A 164 -8.42 -7.12 -2.32
CA THR A 164 -8.24 -8.53 -1.93
C THR A 164 -7.86 -8.66 -0.45
N GLY A 165 -7.09 -7.70 0.08
CA GLY A 165 -6.57 -7.71 1.44
C GLY A 165 -5.43 -8.70 1.66
N ARG A 166 -4.80 -9.17 0.58
CA ARG A 166 -3.74 -10.20 0.60
C ARG A 166 -2.60 -9.91 -0.37
N PHE A 167 -2.66 -8.81 -1.11
CA PHE A 167 -1.68 -8.52 -2.15
C PHE A 167 -0.32 -8.12 -1.57
N GLN A 168 0.75 -8.75 -2.06
CA GLN A 168 2.14 -8.48 -1.67
C GLN A 168 2.99 -8.20 -2.92
N PRO A 169 3.19 -6.92 -3.30
CA PRO A 169 3.90 -6.59 -4.54
C PRO A 169 5.36 -7.07 -4.56
N HIS A 170 6.02 -7.17 -3.39
CA HIS A 170 7.40 -7.64 -3.32
C HIS A 170 7.60 -9.10 -3.73
N ALA A 171 6.56 -9.93 -3.69
CA ALA A 171 6.62 -11.28 -4.23
C ALA A 171 6.76 -11.29 -5.76
N LEU A 172 6.41 -10.19 -6.43
CA LEU A 172 6.54 -9.98 -7.87
C LEU A 172 7.80 -9.18 -8.24
N ASN A 173 8.81 -9.16 -7.36
CA ASN A 173 10.04 -8.39 -7.58
C ASN A 173 10.64 -8.64 -8.98
N GLY A 174 11.02 -7.57 -9.66
CA GLY A 174 11.52 -7.59 -11.04
C GLY A 174 10.45 -7.68 -12.12
N VAL A 175 9.24 -8.16 -11.81
CA VAL A 175 8.11 -8.22 -12.77
C VAL A 175 7.22 -7.00 -12.63
N TRP A 176 6.82 -6.68 -11.40
CA TRP A 176 6.01 -5.52 -11.07
C TRP A 176 6.85 -4.47 -10.32
N PRO A 177 6.58 -3.17 -10.51
CA PRO A 177 7.27 -2.12 -9.78
C PRO A 177 6.89 -2.14 -8.30
N ASN A 178 7.84 -1.80 -7.43
CA ASN A 178 7.48 -1.50 -6.04
C ASN A 178 6.60 -0.24 -5.99
N GLY A 179 5.74 -0.17 -4.99
CA GLY A 179 4.78 0.91 -4.88
C GLY A 179 4.12 0.92 -3.51
N PHE A 180 3.41 2.02 -3.24
CA PHE A 180 2.57 2.10 -2.05
C PHE A 180 1.45 1.06 -2.13
N VAL A 181 0.96 0.57 -0.99
CA VAL A 181 -0.17 -0.35 -0.96
C VAL A 181 -1.19 0.13 0.06
N VAL A 182 -2.43 0.35 -0.39
CA VAL A 182 -3.57 0.67 0.48
C VAL A 182 -4.49 -0.54 0.50
N SER A 183 -4.60 -1.20 1.66
CA SER A 183 -5.47 -2.37 1.83
C SER A 183 -6.93 -1.97 2.00
N ARG A 184 -7.54 -1.50 0.90
CA ARG A 184 -8.94 -1.07 0.82
C ARG A 184 -9.93 -2.06 1.43
N ARG A 185 -9.64 -3.35 1.36
CA ARG A 185 -10.43 -4.43 1.98
C ARG A 185 -10.80 -4.20 3.45
N PHE A 186 -9.97 -3.49 4.20
CA PHE A 186 -10.13 -3.31 5.65
C PHE A 186 -10.46 -1.87 6.05
N LEU A 187 -10.62 -0.98 5.09
CA LEU A 187 -10.90 0.44 5.29
C LEU A 187 -12.28 0.78 4.74
N THR A 188 -12.85 1.90 5.17
CA THR A 188 -13.98 2.52 4.46
C THR A 188 -13.47 3.13 3.14
N GLU A 189 -14.36 3.35 2.17
CA GLU A 189 -14.01 4.07 0.92
C GLU A 189 -13.39 5.44 1.23
N GLU A 190 -13.95 6.16 2.21
CA GLU A 190 -13.44 7.49 2.53
C GLU A 190 -12.02 7.43 3.12
N ALA A 191 -11.77 6.52 4.08
CA ALA A 191 -10.45 6.36 4.68
C ALA A 191 -9.41 5.93 3.64
N SER A 192 -9.74 4.98 2.78
CA SER A 192 -8.82 4.50 1.75
C SER A 192 -8.52 5.58 0.70
N LEU A 193 -9.47 6.43 0.32
CA LEU A 193 -9.20 7.54 -0.60
C LEU A 193 -8.31 8.62 0.05
N ARG A 194 -8.41 8.84 1.37
CA ARG A 194 -7.46 9.72 2.09
C ARG A 194 -6.05 9.14 2.13
N GLU A 195 -5.92 7.82 2.26
CA GLU A 195 -4.63 7.11 2.17
C GLU A 195 -4.01 7.26 0.76
N VAL A 196 -4.81 7.09 -0.29
CA VAL A 196 -4.37 7.32 -1.68
C VAL A 196 -3.94 8.78 -1.87
N ALA A 197 -4.69 9.75 -1.35
CA ALA A 197 -4.32 11.16 -1.43
C ALA A 197 -2.98 11.45 -0.73
N LEU A 198 -2.73 10.86 0.45
CA LEU A 198 -1.47 10.99 1.17
C LEU A 198 -0.30 10.39 0.37
N ALA A 199 -0.48 9.21 -0.24
CA ALA A 199 0.54 8.62 -1.10
C ALA A 199 0.85 9.50 -2.34
N LEU A 200 -0.17 10.15 -2.91
CA LEU A 200 0.03 11.14 -3.98
C LEU A 200 0.77 12.38 -3.48
N ASP A 201 0.49 12.87 -2.27
CA ASP A 201 1.25 13.98 -1.67
C ASP A 201 2.74 13.63 -1.53
N ILE A 202 3.05 12.39 -1.12
CA ILE A 202 4.43 11.89 -1.00
C ILE A 202 5.08 11.78 -2.38
N ALA A 203 4.44 11.09 -3.33
CA ALA A 203 5.00 10.85 -4.66
C ALA A 203 5.30 12.15 -5.42
N PHE A 204 4.38 13.12 -5.36
CA PHE A 204 4.49 14.41 -6.04
C PHE A 204 5.19 15.51 -5.20
N GLY A 205 5.55 15.21 -3.95
CA GLY A 205 6.27 16.12 -3.06
C GLY A 205 7.79 15.96 -3.12
N ASP A 206 8.49 16.63 -2.21
CA ASP A 206 9.96 16.67 -2.16
C ASP A 206 10.58 15.33 -1.72
N HIS A 207 9.82 14.54 -0.96
CA HIS A 207 10.21 13.20 -0.55
C HIS A 207 9.98 12.15 -1.65
N GLY A 208 9.38 12.49 -2.78
CA GLY A 208 9.16 11.60 -3.92
C GLY A 208 9.97 12.00 -5.16
N PHE A 209 9.40 11.67 -6.32
CA PHE A 209 9.91 12.08 -7.62
C PHE A 209 9.37 13.43 -8.10
N GLY A 210 8.34 13.96 -7.44
CA GLY A 210 7.86 15.32 -7.61
C GLY A 210 7.53 15.68 -9.06
N LYS A 211 8.29 16.64 -9.61
CA LYS A 211 8.06 17.21 -10.94
C LYS A 211 8.35 16.26 -12.09
N LYS A 212 8.95 15.09 -11.84
CA LYS A 212 9.19 14.07 -12.88
C LYS A 212 7.89 13.50 -13.44
N PHE A 213 6.83 13.45 -12.63
CA PHE A 213 5.52 13.03 -13.10
C PHE A 213 4.94 14.06 -14.09
N SER A 214 4.43 13.55 -15.20
CA SER A 214 3.83 14.33 -16.29
C SER A 214 2.62 13.58 -16.89
N THR A 215 1.99 14.15 -17.90
CA THR A 215 0.90 13.47 -18.62
C THR A 215 1.37 12.26 -19.42
N ARG A 216 2.66 12.19 -19.76
CA ARG A 216 3.28 11.04 -20.46
C ARG A 216 3.90 10.04 -19.50
N GLU A 217 4.43 10.55 -18.39
CA GLU A 217 5.00 9.77 -17.31
C GLU A 217 4.16 9.97 -16.05
N SER A 218 2.97 9.38 -16.07
CA SER A 218 2.01 9.42 -14.97
C SER A 218 2.47 8.58 -13.78
N PHE A 219 1.98 8.93 -12.59
CA PHE A 219 1.94 8.03 -11.44
C PHE A 219 0.81 7.03 -11.64
N LEU A 220 1.11 5.74 -11.55
CA LEU A 220 0.13 4.68 -11.84
C LEU A 220 -0.61 4.28 -10.56
N ILE A 221 -1.93 4.18 -10.62
CA ILE A 221 -2.75 3.63 -9.55
C ILE A 221 -3.41 2.36 -10.09
N ILE A 222 -3.14 1.23 -9.45
CA ILE A 222 -3.68 -0.08 -9.86
C ILE A 222 -4.74 -0.50 -8.85
N ALA A 223 -6.00 -0.53 -9.30
CA ALA A 223 -7.13 -1.11 -8.58
C ALA A 223 -7.08 -2.63 -8.67
N ILE A 224 -6.78 -3.31 -7.57
CA ILE A 224 -6.72 -4.77 -7.51
C ILE A 224 -8.03 -5.30 -6.96
N GLY A 225 -8.80 -5.96 -7.82
CA GLY A 225 -10.11 -6.51 -7.50
C GLY A 225 -10.08 -7.93 -6.97
N ASP A 226 -10.96 -8.22 -6.01
CA ASP A 226 -11.30 -9.58 -5.57
C ASP A 226 -12.41 -10.14 -6.48
N THR A 227 -12.11 -11.20 -7.22
CA THR A 227 -13.06 -11.86 -8.14
C THR A 227 -14.20 -12.56 -7.43
N LYS A 228 -14.10 -12.79 -6.12
CA LYS A 228 -15.10 -13.50 -5.31
C LYS A 228 -15.98 -12.58 -4.47
N LYS A 229 -15.72 -11.27 -4.44
CA LYS A 229 -16.48 -10.32 -3.64
C LYS A 229 -16.88 -9.09 -4.45
N ASP A 230 -18.16 -9.02 -4.79
CA ASP A 230 -18.74 -7.98 -5.65
C ASP A 230 -18.39 -6.55 -5.20
N GLY A 231 -18.43 -6.28 -3.89
CA GLY A 231 -18.09 -4.97 -3.31
C GLY A 231 -16.61 -4.58 -3.37
N PHE A 232 -15.74 -5.48 -3.85
CA PHE A 232 -14.30 -5.29 -4.01
C PHE A 232 -13.82 -5.70 -5.41
N SER A 233 -14.72 -5.76 -6.40
CA SER A 233 -14.34 -6.03 -7.78
C SER A 233 -13.42 -4.94 -8.36
N ALA A 234 -12.63 -5.27 -9.39
CA ALA A 234 -11.65 -4.35 -9.96
C ALA A 234 -12.33 -3.08 -10.51
N THR A 235 -13.49 -3.24 -11.14
CA THR A 235 -14.34 -2.13 -11.62
C THR A 235 -14.84 -1.25 -10.47
N GLN A 236 -15.35 -1.83 -9.38
CA GLN A 236 -15.82 -1.04 -8.24
C GLN A 236 -14.67 -0.22 -7.63
N MET A 237 -13.49 -0.81 -7.51
CA MET A 237 -12.30 -0.14 -7.00
C MET A 237 -11.80 0.97 -7.93
N GLU A 238 -11.83 0.76 -9.24
CA GLU A 238 -11.53 1.79 -10.24
C GLU A 238 -12.52 2.97 -10.12
N GLU A 239 -13.82 2.70 -9.99
CA GLU A 239 -14.84 3.74 -9.85
C GLU A 239 -14.61 4.62 -8.61
N GLU A 240 -14.23 4.03 -7.48
CA GLU A 240 -13.87 4.79 -6.26
C GLU A 240 -12.68 5.74 -6.53
N LEU A 241 -11.63 5.24 -7.19
CA LEU A 241 -10.46 6.06 -7.52
C LEU A 241 -10.76 7.14 -8.55
N MET A 242 -11.66 6.88 -9.50
CA MET A 242 -12.13 7.87 -10.47
C MET A 242 -12.85 9.03 -9.78
N LYS A 243 -13.58 8.79 -8.67
CA LYS A 243 -14.17 9.87 -7.87
C LYS A 243 -13.08 10.79 -7.30
N LEU A 244 -11.99 10.23 -6.77
CA LEU A 244 -10.85 11.00 -6.28
C LEU A 244 -10.19 11.80 -7.41
N GLN A 245 -9.93 11.18 -8.56
CA GLN A 245 -9.36 11.87 -9.72
C GLN A 245 -10.24 13.06 -10.16
N GLN A 246 -11.57 12.88 -10.17
CA GLN A 246 -12.51 13.96 -10.48
C GLN A 246 -12.48 15.09 -9.45
N GLN A 247 -12.34 14.77 -8.16
CA GLN A 247 -12.19 15.78 -7.10
C GLN A 247 -10.89 16.58 -7.26
N LEU A 248 -9.77 15.90 -7.55
CA LEU A 248 -8.49 16.54 -7.87
C LEU A 248 -8.60 17.44 -9.11
N PHE A 249 -9.29 16.98 -10.16
CA PHE A 249 -9.52 17.78 -11.36
C PHE A 249 -10.35 19.05 -11.06
N ARG A 250 -11.44 18.92 -10.29
CA ARG A 250 -12.31 20.04 -9.91
C ARG A 250 -11.59 21.09 -9.04
N SER A 251 -10.69 20.66 -8.18
CA SER A 251 -9.84 21.55 -7.38
C SER A 251 -8.67 22.16 -8.15
N ARG A 252 -8.55 21.89 -9.46
CA ARG A 252 -7.45 22.30 -10.34
C ARG A 252 -6.09 21.81 -9.86
N ASP A 253 -6.08 20.67 -9.18
CA ASP A 253 -4.86 20.02 -8.78
C ASP A 253 -4.13 19.50 -10.03
N ILE A 254 -2.87 19.93 -10.20
CA ILE A 254 -2.02 19.56 -11.34
C ILE A 254 -1.79 18.05 -11.45
N ARG A 255 -1.99 17.31 -10.34
CA ARG A 255 -1.83 15.85 -10.28
C ARG A 255 -2.91 15.12 -11.06
N SER A 256 -4.10 15.69 -11.22
CA SER A 256 -5.25 15.02 -11.87
C SER A 256 -4.96 14.53 -13.30
N GLY A 257 -4.17 15.27 -14.08
CA GLY A 257 -3.72 14.88 -15.42
C GLY A 257 -2.41 14.06 -15.44
N ARG A 258 -1.83 13.79 -14.28
CA ARG A 258 -0.55 13.08 -14.10
C ARG A 258 -0.72 11.78 -13.33
N ILE A 259 -1.96 11.37 -13.08
CA ILE A 259 -2.29 10.05 -12.56
C ILE A 259 -2.95 9.22 -13.67
N GLU A 260 -2.62 7.95 -13.70
CA GLU A 260 -3.22 6.96 -14.58
C GLU A 260 -3.81 5.87 -13.71
N ILE A 261 -5.11 5.60 -13.85
CA ILE A 261 -5.77 4.52 -13.12
C ILE A 261 -5.90 3.33 -14.07
N ARG A 262 -5.60 2.14 -13.56
CA ARG A 262 -5.79 0.86 -14.24
C ARG A 262 -6.43 -0.11 -13.25
N ASP A 263 -7.24 -1.02 -13.75
CA ASP A 263 -7.82 -2.09 -12.98
C ASP A 263 -7.12 -3.43 -13.28
N PHE A 264 -7.15 -4.33 -12.30
CA PHE A 264 -6.62 -5.68 -12.42
C PHE A 264 -7.43 -6.62 -11.53
N SER A 265 -8.00 -7.67 -12.12
CA SER A 265 -8.66 -8.71 -11.34
C SER A 265 -7.62 -9.69 -10.81
N ALA A 266 -7.58 -9.86 -9.49
CA ALA A 266 -6.67 -10.80 -8.87
C ALA A 266 -6.93 -12.24 -9.36
N PRO A 267 -5.88 -13.06 -9.53
CA PRO A 267 -6.03 -14.43 -9.96
C PRO A 267 -6.82 -15.26 -8.93
N GLU A 268 -7.64 -16.17 -9.42
CA GLU A 268 -8.30 -17.16 -8.56
C GLU A 268 -7.28 -18.13 -7.99
N MET A 269 -7.30 -18.32 -6.67
CA MET A 269 -6.43 -19.26 -5.98
C MET A 269 -7.18 -20.59 -5.81
N GLU A 270 -6.70 -21.67 -6.45
CA GLU A 270 -7.34 -23.00 -6.41
C GLU A 270 -7.39 -23.62 -4.99
N GLN A 271 -6.46 -23.24 -4.10
CA GLN A 271 -6.35 -23.82 -2.75
C GLN A 271 -7.55 -23.55 -1.84
N GLU A 272 -8.38 -22.55 -2.13
CA GLU A 272 -9.60 -22.29 -1.33
C GLU A 272 -10.72 -23.32 -1.58
N LYS A 273 -10.71 -24.06 -2.70
CA LYS A 273 -11.75 -25.08 -2.98
C LYS A 273 -11.73 -26.25 -1.99
N ASN A 274 -10.56 -26.61 -1.45
CA ASN A 274 -10.44 -27.79 -0.58
C ASN A 274 -10.83 -27.51 0.89
N MET A 275 -10.86 -26.26 1.35
CA MET A 275 -11.28 -25.96 2.73
C MET A 275 -12.80 -25.85 2.87
N ASP A 276 -13.50 -25.35 1.85
CA ASP A 276 -14.97 -25.29 1.87
C ASP A 276 -15.60 -26.69 1.70
N GLU A 277 -14.97 -27.60 0.94
CA GLU A 277 -15.42 -29.00 0.85
C GLU A 277 -15.18 -29.78 2.15
N LEU A 278 -14.10 -29.50 2.90
CA LEU A 278 -13.86 -30.13 4.20
C LEU A 278 -14.75 -29.58 5.32
N GLY A 279 -15.18 -28.31 5.23
CA GLY A 279 -16.13 -27.69 6.17
C GLY A 279 -17.59 -28.15 6.01
N GLN A 280 -17.93 -28.80 4.89
CA GLN A 280 -19.28 -29.36 4.65
C GLN A 280 -19.42 -30.83 5.09
N VAL A 281 -18.33 -31.53 5.46
CA VAL A 281 -18.41 -32.93 5.88
C VAL A 281 -18.70 -33.08 7.38
N GLU A 282 -18.47 -32.05 8.20
CA GLU A 282 -18.70 -32.14 9.66
C GLU A 282 -20.13 -31.83 10.12
N SER A 283 -21.06 -31.47 9.22
CA SER A 283 -22.47 -31.20 9.59
C SER A 283 -23.45 -32.35 9.25
N ALA A 284 -22.97 -33.50 8.78
CA ALA A 284 -23.80 -34.65 8.41
C ALA A 284 -23.79 -35.81 9.41
N VAL A 285 -23.18 -35.64 10.59
CA VAL A 285 -23.23 -36.65 11.66
C VAL A 285 -23.49 -35.97 12.99
N PHE A 286 -24.76 -35.74 13.33
CA PHE A 286 -25.34 -35.89 14.68
C PHE A 286 -26.87 -35.91 14.59
#